data_AF-A0AAV4MC01-F1
#
_entry.id   AF-A0AAV4MC01-F1
#
_cell.length_a   1.000
_cell.length_b   1.000
_cell.length_c   1.000
_cell.angle_alpha   90.00
_cell.angle_beta   90.00
_cell.angle_gamma   90.00
#
_symmetry.space_group_name_H-M   'P 1'
#
loop_
_entity.id
_entity.type
_entity.pdbx_description
1 polymer ?
#
loop_
_entity_poly.entity_id
_entity_poly.type
_entity_poly.pdbx_seq_one_letter_code
_entity_poly.pdbx_strand_id
1 'polypeptide(L)' 'MIKKCWTEDPTERPDFQALKSIIRRLNKDNDSGNILDNLLSRMEQYANNLEALVEERTADYLEEKRKAEDLLYQLLPK' A
#
# COMPACT_ATOMS: atom_id res chain seq x y z
N MET A 1 20.95 -5.38 -10.94
CA MET A 1 21.40 -5.80 -9.59
C MET A 1 20.81 -7.15 -9.20
N ILE A 2 19.48 -7.28 -9.16
CA ILE A 2 18.77 -8.53 -8.84
C ILE A 2 19.18 -9.69 -9.76
N LYS A 3 19.32 -9.44 -11.08
CA LYS A 3 19.78 -10.44 -12.05
C LYS A 3 21.18 -11.03 -11.74
N LYS A 4 22.10 -10.26 -11.13
CA LYS A 4 23.46 -10.72 -10.76
C LYS A 4 23.49 -11.50 -9.45
N CYS A 5 22.48 -11.31 -8.60
CA CYS A 5 22.34 -12.09 -7.35
C CYS A 5 21.76 -13.48 -7.62
N TRP A 6 21.21 -13.68 -8.83
CA TRP A 6 20.52 -14.90 -9.26
C TRP A 6 21.31 -15.73 -10.28
N THR A 7 22.61 -15.46 -10.42
CA THR A 7 23.48 -16.21 -11.33
C THR A 7 23.51 -17.68 -10.94
N GLU A 8 23.42 -18.60 -11.90
CA GLU A 8 23.44 -20.05 -11.61
C GLU A 8 24.75 -20.47 -10.94
N ASP A 9 25.87 -19.92 -11.41
CA ASP A 9 27.18 -20.08 -10.80
C ASP A 9 27.29 -19.33 -9.45
N PRO A 10 27.51 -20.03 -8.32
CA PRO A 10 27.69 -19.41 -7.01
C PRO A 10 28.90 -18.48 -6.90
N THR A 11 29.99 -18.70 -7.65
CA THR A 11 31.21 -17.88 -7.54
C THR A 11 31.06 -16.51 -8.22
N GLU A 12 30.13 -16.41 -9.16
CA GLU A 12 29.78 -15.17 -9.86
C GLU A 12 28.72 -14.35 -9.11
N ARG A 13 28.15 -14.90 -8.03
CA ARG A 13 27.22 -14.15 -7.18
C ARG A 13 28.02 -13.17 -6.32
N PRO A 14 27.62 -11.90 -6.26
CA PRO A 14 28.25 -10.96 -5.34
C PRO A 14 28.04 -11.44 -3.91
N ASP A 15 29.11 -11.45 -3.13
CA ASP A 15 29.02 -11.73 -1.72
C ASP A 15 28.26 -10.62 -0.97
N PHE A 16 27.92 -10.87 0.28
CA PHE A 16 27.15 -9.93 1.08
C PHE A 16 27.85 -8.58 1.26
N GLN A 17 29.18 -8.56 1.27
CA GLN A 17 29.98 -7.35 1.44
C GLN A 17 29.98 -6.49 0.17
N ALA A 18 30.06 -7.11 -1.00
CA ALA A 18 29.92 -6.50 -2.31
C ALA A 18 28.49 -5.98 -2.51
N LEU A 19 27.47 -6.74 -2.12
CA LEU A 19 26.08 -6.29 -2.10
C LEU A 19 25.90 -5.05 -1.23
N LYS A 20 26.43 -5.07 -0.01
CA LYS A 20 26.36 -3.94 0.93
C LYS A 20 27.05 -2.69 0.40
N SER A 21 28.19 -2.82 -0.27
CA SER A 21 28.91 -1.69 -0.87
C SER A 21 28.18 -1.11 -2.09
N ILE A 22 27.58 -1.97 -2.93
CA ILE A 22 26.78 -1.55 -4.09
C ILE A 22 25.51 -0.81 -3.62
N ILE A 23 24.78 -1.35 -2.63
CA ILE A 23 23.60 -0.70 -2.05
C ILE A 23 23.99 0.64 -1.43
N ARG A 24 25.07 0.68 -0.64
CA ARG A 24 25.57 1.93 -0.06
C ARG A 24 25.95 2.95 -1.13
N ARG A 25 26.57 2.54 -2.24
CA ARG A 25 26.93 3.45 -3.34
C ARG A 25 25.69 4.01 -4.05
N LEU A 26 24.69 3.17 -4.31
CA LEU A 26 23.41 3.59 -4.88
C LEU A 26 22.66 4.57 -3.95
N ASN A 27 22.81 4.39 -2.64
CA ASN A 27 22.21 5.26 -1.64
C ASN A 27 23.04 6.51 -1.32
N LYS A 28 24.34 6.55 -1.66
CA LYS A 28 25.24 7.68 -1.36
C LYS A 28 24.97 8.90 -2.25
N ASP A 29 24.38 8.69 -3.43
CA ASP A 29 23.88 9.78 -4.30
C ASP A 29 22.45 10.23 -3.92
N ASN A 30 21.80 9.56 -2.96
CA ASN A 30 20.41 9.77 -2.54
C ASN A 30 20.30 9.64 -1.00
N ASP A 31 21.07 10.46 -0.30
CA ASP A 31 21.24 10.41 1.15
C ASP A 31 19.89 10.48 1.88
N SER A 32 19.35 9.31 2.25
CA SER A 32 18.30 9.02 3.24
C SER A 32 16.90 9.69 3.19
N GLY A 33 16.69 10.81 2.51
CA GLY A 33 15.46 11.62 2.57
C GLY A 33 14.51 11.53 1.38
N ASN A 34 14.59 10.47 0.57
CA ASN A 34 13.74 10.38 -0.63
C ASN A 34 13.03 9.04 -0.77
N ILE A 35 13.72 7.91 -0.57
CA ILE A 35 13.08 6.58 -0.73
C ILE A 35 12.14 6.28 0.44
N LEU A 36 12.59 6.51 1.68
CA LEU A 36 11.77 6.26 2.87
C LEU A 36 10.59 7.24 2.94
N ASP A 37 10.83 8.51 2.64
CA ASP A 37 9.78 9.53 2.60
C ASP A 37 8.78 9.29 1.46
N ASN A 38 9.24 8.83 0.29
CA ASN A 38 8.34 8.40 -0.78
C ASN A 38 7.51 7.17 -0.39
N LEU A 39 8.11 6.20 0.30
CA LEU A 39 7.40 5.04 0.80
C LEU A 39 6.36 5.43 1.85
N LEU A 40 6.70 6.29 2.80
CA LEU A 40 5.79 6.78 3.84
C LEU A 40 4.64 7.58 3.23
N SER A 41 4.92 8.47 2.28
CA SER A 41 3.88 9.23 1.55
C SER A 41 2.92 8.30 0.78
N ARG A 42 3.44 7.24 0.14
CA ARG A 42 2.59 6.25 -0.53
C ARG A 42 1.74 5.45 0.45
N MET A 43 2.29 5.09 1.61
CA MET A 43 1.54 4.38 2.65
C MET A 43 0.44 5.26 3.24
N GLU A 44 0.72 6.53 3.51
CA GLU A 44 -0.26 7.50 3.99
C GLU A 44 -1.39 7.72 2.97
N GLN A 45 -1.05 7.93 1.70
CA GLN A 45 -2.06 8.01 0.62
C GLN A 45 -2.92 6.75 0.55
N TYR A 46 -2.31 5.57 0.67
CA TYR A 46 -3.05 4.31 0.66
C TYR A 46 -4.01 4.19 1.85
N ALA A 47 -3.59 4.60 3.05
CA ALA A 47 -4.43 4.64 4.24
C ALA A 47 -5.62 5.60 4.06
N ASN A 48 -5.35 6.84 3.59
CA ASN A 48 -6.39 7.84 3.34
C ASN A 48 -7.41 7.37 2.29
N ASN A 49 -6.94 6.73 1.21
CA ASN A 49 -7.81 6.18 0.18
C ASN A 49 -8.70 5.05 0.72
N LEU A 50 -8.16 4.19 1.58
CA LEU A 50 -8.95 3.14 2.22
C LEU A 50 -10.00 3.72 3.17
N GLU A 51 -9.65 4.74 3.94
CA GLU A 51 -10.59 5.41 4.84
C GLU A 51 -11.75 6.05 4.06
N ALA A 52 -11.45 6.77 2.97
CA ALA A 52 -12.46 7.33 2.09
C ALA A 52 -13.36 6.26 1.46
N LEU A 53 -12.79 5.14 1.02
CA LEU A 53 -13.56 4.02 0.46
C LEU A 53 -14.49 3.36 1.49
N VAL A 54 -14.04 3.26 2.75
CA VAL A 54 -14.86 2.75 3.84
C VAL A 54 -16.01 3.71 4.14
N GLU A 55 -15.74 5.02 4.17
CA GLU A 55 -16.76 6.04 4.39
C GLU A 55 -17.83 6.02 3.30
N GLU A 56 -17.43 6.01 2.02
CA GLU A 56 -18.34 5.93 0.86
C GLU A 56 -19.25 4.69 0.95
N ARG A 57 -18.67 3.51 1.17
CA ARG A 57 -19.46 2.27 1.27
C ARG A 57 -20.37 2.25 2.49
N THR A 58 -19.97 2.89 3.58
CA THR A 58 -20.79 2.99 4.78
C THR A 58 -21.98 3.92 4.53
N ALA A 59 -21.77 5.03 3.81
CA ALA A 59 -22.84 5.94 3.42
C ALA A 59 -23.88 5.25 2.52
N ASP A 60 -23.42 4.53 1.48
CA ASP A 60 -24.29 3.75 0.59
C ASP A 60 -25.12 2.73 1.37
N TYR A 61 -24.47 1.98 2.27
CA TYR A 61 -25.14 1.00 3.12
C TYR A 61 -26.22 1.63 4.00
N LEU A 62 -25.94 2.79 4.61
CA LEU A 62 -26.90 3.49 5.45
C LEU A 62 -28.10 4.01 4.66
N GLU A 63 -27.88 4.49 3.42
CA GLU A 63 -28.97 4.92 2.55
C GLU A 63 -29.89 3.75 2.17
N GLU A 64 -29.32 2.62 1.74
CA GLU A 64 -30.09 1.43 1.38
C GLU A 64 -30.82 0.84 2.59
N LYS A 65 -30.17 0.82 3.76
CA LYS A 65 -30.82 0.45 5.01
C LYS A 65 -32.03 1.34 5.30
N ARG A 66 -31.90 2.66 5.16
CA ARG A 66 -33.02 3.60 5.36
C ARG A 66 -34.17 3.31 4.40
N LYS A 67 -33.89 3.12 3.11
CA LYS A 67 -34.90 2.77 2.10
C LYS A 67 -35.64 1.48 2.46
N ALA A 68 -34.92 0.46 2.93
CA ALA A 68 -35.50 -0.80 3.37
C ALA A 68 -36.39 -0.63 4.62
N GLU A 69 -35.95 0.16 5.61
CA GLU A 69 -36.74 0.47 6.81
C GLU A 69 -38.01 1.26 6.48
N ASP A 70 -37.92 2.28 5.62
CA ASP A 70 -39.07 3.06 5.16
C ASP A 70 -40.11 2.18 4.46
N LEU A 71 -39.66 1.26 3.60
CA LEU A 71 -40.53 0.29 2.95
C LEU A 71 -41.17 -0.67 3.96
N LEU A 72 -40.43 -1.13 4.96
CA LEU A 72 -40.96 -1.98 6.03
C LEU A 72 -42.09 -1.26 6.79
N TYR A 73 -41.91 0.01 7.16
CA TYR A 73 -42.94 0.80 7.83
C TYR A 73 -44.21 0.97 6.97
N GLN A 74 -44.07 1.10 5.65
CA GLN A 74 -45.23 1.16 4.74
C GLN A 74 -45.99 -0.17 4.64
N LEU A 75 -45.31 -1.30 4.85
CA LEU A 75 -45.89 -2.64 4.77
C LEU A 75 -46.52 -3.11 6.09
N LEU A 76 -46.21 -2.46 7.22
CA LEU A 76 -46.80 -2.80 8.51
C LEU A 76 -48.26 -2.30 8.61
N PRO A 77 -49.22 -3.15 9.01
CA PRO A 77 -50.60 -2.73 9.27
C PRO A 77 -50.66 -1.73 10.45
N LYS A 78 -51.60 -0.77 10.41
CA LYS A 78 -51.87 0.15 11.52
C LYS A 78 -52.41 -0.55 12.76
#